data_AF-A0A9P9PL31-F1
#
_entry.id   AF-A0A9P9PL31-F1
#
_cell.length_a   1.000
_cell.length_b   1.000
_cell.length_c   1.000
_cell.angle_alpha   90.00
_cell.angle_beta   90.00
_cell.angle_gamma   90.00
#
_symmetry.space_group_name_H-M   'P 1'
#
loop_
_entity.id
_entity.type
_entity.pdbx_description
1 polymer ?
#
loop_
_entity_poly.entity_id
_entity_poly.type
_entity_poly.pdbx_seq_one_letter_code
_entity_poly.pdbx_strand_id
1 'polypeptide(L)'
;MRLLSEPTDKVCLTLMSRAQGVTIDTIWADLSEEQKTSYKDQMREILKQMRSFTSPLHTAGAAAHHSVFQMGRTNDERFENFSRELRQGIPKTILTEDPVLIEEKLQELKRNFPRGEPYLLTHADLNPTNIMVKDGKIEAIIDREHAGYMPWWVESWFEHHCGASKCSRELLGDLWTELVGGCEFYMKHVYTPVNEVLRNLRGVLGEPYVTHPNRKDRWLRPGFCKYQPYSGYFEHTWIGGELEHKTHFDTCIESTDPSVSASGSLDVEE
;
A
#
# COMPACT_ATOMS: atom_id res chain seq x y z
N MET A 1 -23.82 4.56 25.35
CA MET A 1 -23.74 4.44 23.88
C MET A 1 -23.17 5.77 23.40
N ARG A 2 -21.94 5.81 22.88
CA ARG A 2 -21.32 7.06 22.39
C ARG A 2 -21.78 7.22 20.94
N LEU A 3 -22.37 8.36 20.60
CA LEU A 3 -22.69 8.69 19.20
C LEU A 3 -21.37 8.72 18.41
N LEU A 4 -21.33 8.01 17.28
CA LEU A 4 -20.15 7.98 16.39
C LEU A 4 -20.04 9.28 15.58
N SER A 5 -21.15 10.02 15.44
CA SER A 5 -21.21 11.35 14.85
C SER A 5 -22.38 12.13 15.43
N GLU A 6 -22.24 13.44 15.56
CA GLU A 6 -23.33 14.35 15.85
C GLU A 6 -24.22 14.56 14.61
N PRO A 7 -25.53 14.87 14.76
CA PRO A 7 -26.41 15.15 13.62
C PRO A 7 -25.92 16.27 12.69
N THR A 8 -25.02 17.13 13.19
CA THR A 8 -24.41 18.25 12.47
C THR A 8 -23.07 17.91 11.82
N ASP A 9 -22.52 16.72 12.04
CA ASP A 9 -21.25 16.33 11.45
C ASP A 9 -21.37 16.26 9.93
N LYS A 10 -20.32 16.70 9.25
CA LYS A 10 -20.28 16.66 7.79
C LYS A 10 -20.21 15.21 7.33
N VAL A 11 -21.24 14.77 6.62
CA VAL A 11 -21.27 13.46 5.95
C VAL A 11 -20.90 13.67 4.49
N CYS A 12 -19.89 12.94 4.02
CA CYS A 12 -19.58 12.82 2.59
C CYS A 12 -20.27 11.58 2.03
N LEU A 13 -21.08 11.77 0.99
CA LEU A 13 -21.76 10.68 0.29
C LEU A 13 -21.33 10.68 -1.18
N THR A 14 -20.91 9.52 -1.67
CA THR A 14 -20.64 9.29 -3.09
C THR A 14 -21.74 8.42 -3.67
N LEU A 15 -22.52 8.96 -4.60
CA LEU A 15 -23.55 8.22 -5.34
C LEU A 15 -23.02 7.92 -6.75
N MET A 16 -23.04 6.65 -7.13
CA MET A 16 -22.57 6.19 -8.43
C MET A 16 -23.46 5.07 -8.99
N SER A 17 -23.45 4.89 -10.31
CA SER A 17 -24.15 3.80 -10.97
C SER A 17 -23.56 2.45 -10.56
N ARG A 18 -24.42 1.46 -10.30
CA ARG A 18 -24.00 0.10 -9.97
C ARG A 18 -23.53 -0.65 -11.22
N ALA A 19 -22.29 -1.13 -11.19
CA ALA A 19 -21.79 -2.11 -12.16
C ALA A 19 -22.65 -3.37 -12.15
N GLN A 20 -23.00 -3.87 -13.34
CA GLN A 20 -23.87 -5.03 -13.49
C GLN A 20 -23.09 -6.34 -13.34
N GLY A 21 -23.81 -7.44 -13.07
CA GLY A 21 -23.22 -8.78 -13.01
C GLY A 21 -22.66 -9.16 -11.63
N VAL A 22 -21.63 -10.01 -11.65
CA VAL A 22 -20.95 -10.58 -10.47
C VAL A 22 -19.44 -10.37 -10.57
N THR A 23 -18.70 -10.57 -9.48
CA THR A 23 -17.24 -10.47 -9.49
C THR A 23 -16.63 -11.70 -10.18
N ILE A 24 -15.54 -11.52 -10.93
CA ILE A 24 -14.95 -12.62 -11.69
C ILE A 24 -14.46 -13.76 -10.78
N ASP A 25 -14.01 -13.43 -9.56
CA ASP A 25 -13.61 -14.42 -8.54
C ASP A 25 -14.70 -15.46 -8.25
N THR A 26 -15.98 -15.05 -8.28
CA THR A 26 -17.10 -15.92 -7.92
C THR A 26 -17.41 -16.98 -8.97
N ILE A 27 -17.00 -16.77 -10.21
CA ILE A 27 -17.27 -17.70 -11.32
C ILE A 27 -16.01 -18.38 -11.83
N TRP A 28 -14.81 -17.89 -11.48
CA TRP A 28 -13.55 -18.29 -12.11
C TRP A 28 -13.27 -19.79 -12.07
N ALA A 29 -13.63 -20.45 -10.96
CA ALA A 29 -13.42 -21.88 -10.78
C ALA A 29 -14.27 -22.75 -11.72
N ASP A 30 -15.42 -22.24 -12.16
CA ASP A 30 -16.40 -22.95 -12.99
C ASP A 30 -16.24 -22.65 -14.49
N LEU A 31 -15.38 -21.69 -14.85
CA LEU A 31 -15.13 -21.30 -16.24
C LEU A 31 -14.33 -22.37 -17.00
N SER A 32 -14.69 -22.57 -18.27
CA SER A 32 -13.84 -23.33 -19.21
C SER A 32 -12.53 -22.58 -19.49
N GLU A 33 -11.54 -23.31 -20.00
CA GLU A 33 -10.26 -22.69 -20.38
C GLU A 33 -10.42 -21.69 -21.53
N GLU A 34 -11.37 -21.89 -22.45
CA GLU A 34 -11.67 -20.87 -23.48
C GLU A 34 -12.25 -19.59 -22.86
N GLN A 35 -13.13 -19.72 -21.87
CA GLN A 35 -13.72 -18.57 -21.18
C GLN A 35 -12.67 -17.82 -20.37
N LYS A 36 -11.81 -18.52 -19.62
CA LYS A 36 -10.69 -17.91 -18.90
C LYS A 36 -9.76 -17.17 -19.85
N THR A 37 -9.43 -17.78 -20.98
CA THR A 37 -8.61 -17.15 -22.03
C THR A 37 -9.26 -15.86 -22.53
N SER A 38 -10.56 -15.89 -22.81
CA SER A 38 -11.30 -14.68 -23.22
C SER A 38 -11.23 -13.55 -22.19
N TYR A 39 -11.35 -13.87 -20.89
CA TYR A 39 -11.21 -12.85 -19.84
C TYR A 39 -9.78 -12.34 -19.68
N LYS A 40 -8.75 -13.20 -19.83
CA LYS A 40 -7.35 -12.77 -19.87
C LYS A 40 -7.11 -11.79 -21.02
N ASP A 41 -7.67 -12.06 -22.19
CA ASP A 41 -7.55 -11.18 -23.36
C ASP A 41 -8.22 -9.82 -23.12
N GLN A 42 -9.41 -9.81 -22.52
CA GLN A 42 -10.08 -8.56 -22.14
C GLN A 42 -9.27 -7.78 -21.09
N MET A 43 -8.75 -8.44 -20.06
CA MET A 43 -7.91 -7.79 -19.05
C MET A 43 -6.62 -7.24 -19.65
N ARG A 44 -6.00 -7.94 -20.61
CA ARG A 44 -4.82 -7.46 -21.32
C ARG A 44 -5.09 -6.10 -21.97
N GLU A 45 -6.19 -5.99 -22.70
CA GLU A 45 -6.55 -4.77 -23.40
C GLU A 45 -6.93 -3.65 -22.42
N ILE A 46 -7.64 -3.96 -21.33
CA ILE A 46 -7.94 -2.98 -20.27
C ILE A 46 -6.65 -2.47 -19.62
N LEU A 47 -5.72 -3.35 -19.27
CA LEU A 47 -4.44 -2.97 -18.66
C LEU A 47 -3.59 -2.13 -19.61
N LYS A 48 -3.55 -2.45 -20.90
CA LYS A 48 -2.89 -1.61 -21.91
C LYS A 48 -3.53 -0.22 -21.99
N GLN A 49 -4.86 -0.13 -21.98
CA GLN A 49 -5.57 1.15 -21.98
C GLN A 49 -5.27 1.95 -20.71
N MET A 50 -5.37 1.34 -19.52
CA MET A 50 -5.04 2.01 -18.26
C MET A 50 -3.60 2.54 -18.29
N ARG A 51 -2.64 1.70 -18.70
CA ARG A 51 -1.22 2.06 -18.77
C ARG A 51 -0.88 3.07 -19.88
N SER A 52 -1.81 3.34 -20.80
CA SER A 52 -1.65 4.43 -21.78
C SER A 52 -1.82 5.82 -21.17
N PHE A 53 -2.52 5.92 -20.03
CA PHE A 53 -2.64 7.17 -19.28
C PHE A 53 -1.39 7.37 -18.43
N THR A 54 -0.61 8.38 -18.79
CA THR A 54 0.61 8.77 -18.08
C THR A 54 0.45 10.13 -17.40
N SER A 55 1.27 10.37 -16.38
CA SER A 55 1.38 11.68 -15.74
C SER A 55 2.85 12.02 -15.55
N PRO A 56 3.25 13.31 -15.67
CA PRO A 56 4.58 13.76 -15.28
C PRO A 56 4.78 13.73 -13.76
N LEU A 57 3.69 13.66 -12.99
CA LEU A 57 3.70 13.68 -11.54
C LEU A 57 3.08 12.41 -10.97
N HIS A 58 3.72 11.89 -9.94
CA HIS A 58 3.14 10.89 -9.07
C HIS A 58 1.90 11.44 -8.36
N THR A 59 0.83 10.65 -8.33
CA THR A 59 -0.32 10.88 -7.46
C THR A 59 -0.73 9.56 -6.85
N ALA A 60 -0.91 9.52 -5.53
CA ALA A 60 -1.46 8.35 -4.84
C ALA A 60 -2.80 8.74 -4.22
N GLY A 61 -3.76 7.80 -4.23
CA GLY A 61 -4.97 7.90 -3.42
C GLY A 61 -4.65 7.88 -1.92
N ALA A 62 -5.66 8.16 -1.09
CA ALA A 62 -5.53 8.40 0.36
C ALA A 62 -4.91 7.24 1.16
N ALA A 63 -4.84 6.05 0.58
CA ALA A 63 -4.49 4.82 1.29
C ALA A 63 -3.27 4.08 0.72
N ALA A 64 -2.26 4.82 0.24
CA ALA A 64 -0.89 4.30 0.20
C ALA A 64 -0.35 4.07 1.63
N HIS A 65 -0.98 3.14 2.37
CA HIS A 65 -0.73 2.84 3.78
C HIS A 65 0.55 2.02 4.02
N HIS A 66 1.26 1.61 2.98
CA HIS A 66 2.64 1.15 3.16
C HIS A 66 3.59 2.33 2.98
N SER A 67 4.42 2.59 3.99
CA SER A 67 5.38 3.70 4.04
C SER A 67 6.29 3.83 2.82
N VAL A 68 6.56 2.75 2.08
CA VAL A 68 7.35 2.78 0.83
C VAL A 68 6.58 3.38 -0.36
N PHE A 69 5.25 3.44 -0.27
CA PHE A 69 4.35 4.03 -1.27
C PHE A 69 3.83 5.41 -0.86
N GLN A 70 4.17 5.93 0.34
CA GLN A 70 4.09 7.36 0.63
C GLN A 70 5.23 8.06 -0.10
N MET A 71 4.93 8.57 -1.29
CA MET A 71 5.95 8.95 -2.25
C MET A 71 5.96 10.44 -2.53
N GLY A 72 7.14 11.03 -2.45
CA GLY A 72 7.43 12.34 -3.01
C GLY A 72 7.12 12.40 -4.51
N ARG A 73 7.18 13.61 -5.08
CA ARG A 73 6.83 13.85 -6.50
C ARG A 73 7.86 13.24 -7.45
N THR A 74 9.07 12.95 -6.94
CA THR A 74 10.19 12.35 -7.69
C THR A 74 10.77 11.13 -6.96
N ASN A 75 11.61 10.34 -7.66
CA ASN A 75 12.32 9.20 -7.04
C ASN A 75 13.28 9.63 -5.92
N ASP A 76 13.94 10.78 -6.08
CA ASP A 76 14.87 11.29 -5.06
C ASP A 76 14.11 11.76 -3.82
N GLU A 77 13.02 12.52 -3.99
CA GLU A 77 12.14 12.90 -2.88
C GLU A 77 11.54 11.66 -2.19
N ARG A 78 11.16 10.64 -2.97
CA ARG A 78 10.63 9.37 -2.44
C ARG A 78 11.65 8.69 -1.53
N PHE A 79 12.89 8.52 -1.98
CA PHE A 79 13.90 7.83 -1.17
C PHE A 79 14.25 8.64 0.08
N GLU A 80 14.26 9.98 -0.02
CA GLU A 80 14.50 10.85 1.12
C GLU A 80 13.42 10.72 2.19
N ASN A 81 12.15 10.58 1.80
CA ASN A 81 11.02 10.45 2.73
C ASN A 81 11.14 9.27 3.71
N PHE A 82 11.92 8.24 3.36
CA PHE A 82 12.17 7.09 4.24
C PHE A 82 13.65 6.88 4.55
N SER A 83 14.53 7.83 4.20
CA SER A 83 15.98 7.73 4.43
C SER A 83 16.29 7.66 5.93
N ARG A 84 15.54 8.42 6.74
CA ARG A 84 15.63 8.44 8.19
C ARG A 84 15.29 7.07 8.79
N GLU A 85 14.17 6.49 8.40
CA GLU A 85 13.69 5.18 8.85
C GLU A 85 14.64 4.07 8.38
N LEU A 86 15.20 4.20 7.18
CA LEU A 86 16.24 3.29 6.69
C LEU A 86 17.53 3.36 7.53
N ARG A 87 18.02 4.55 7.88
CA ARG A 87 19.21 4.71 8.74
C ARG A 87 19.03 4.03 10.11
N GLN A 88 17.80 3.88 10.60
CA GLN A 88 17.49 3.16 11.85
C GLN A 88 17.31 1.64 11.64
N GLY A 89 16.89 1.23 10.45
CA GLY A 89 16.62 -0.16 10.11
C GLY A 89 17.84 -0.93 9.60
N ILE A 90 18.74 -0.24 8.91
CA ILE A 90 19.98 -0.79 8.36
C ILE A 90 20.86 -1.42 9.45
N PRO A 91 21.18 -0.74 10.58
CA PRO A 91 22.04 -1.30 11.65
C PRO A 91 21.62 -2.69 12.10
N LYS A 92 20.30 -2.91 12.22
CA LYS A 92 19.71 -4.20 12.63
C LYS A 92 19.81 -5.27 11.56
N THR A 93 19.81 -4.86 10.29
CA THR A 93 19.86 -5.78 9.15
C THR A 93 21.29 -6.22 8.86
N ILE A 94 22.26 -5.31 8.99
CA ILE A 94 23.69 -5.59 8.73
C ILE A 94 24.49 -5.87 10.02
N LEU A 95 23.85 -5.76 11.19
CA LEU A 95 24.41 -6.03 12.53
C LEU A 95 25.65 -5.18 12.86
N THR A 96 25.59 -3.88 12.55
CA THR A 96 26.66 -2.92 12.87
C THR A 96 26.09 -1.55 13.23
N GLU A 97 26.80 -0.82 14.09
CA GLU A 97 26.52 0.58 14.42
C GLU A 97 27.50 1.54 13.73
N ASP A 98 28.38 1.03 12.85
CA ASP A 98 29.35 1.84 12.12
C ASP A 98 28.63 2.79 11.12
N PRO A 99 28.71 4.11 11.33
CA PRO A 99 28.02 5.09 10.49
C PRO A 99 28.46 5.05 9.02
N VAL A 100 29.70 4.65 8.73
CA VAL A 100 30.21 4.55 7.36
C VAL A 100 29.51 3.39 6.65
N LEU A 101 29.45 2.21 7.26
CA LEU A 101 28.79 1.04 6.69
C LEU A 101 27.27 1.24 6.55
N ILE A 102 26.65 1.97 7.48
CA ILE A 102 25.22 2.31 7.41
C ILE A 102 24.94 3.21 6.21
N GLU A 103 25.73 4.27 6.02
CA GLU A 103 25.53 5.20 4.90
C GLU A 103 25.90 4.54 3.56
N GLU A 104 26.95 3.71 3.50
CA GLU A 104 27.26 2.90 2.31
C GLU A 104 26.07 2.02 1.92
N LYS A 105 25.44 1.35 2.90
CA LYS A 105 24.26 0.52 2.64
C LYS A 105 23.05 1.35 2.20
N LEU A 106 22.85 2.55 2.78
CA LEU A 106 21.79 3.45 2.36
C LEU A 106 21.95 3.88 0.90
N GLN A 107 23.17 4.24 0.49
CA GLN A 107 23.48 4.61 -0.89
C GLN A 107 23.33 3.41 -1.85
N GLU A 108 23.70 2.21 -1.41
CA GLU A 108 23.45 0.98 -2.17
C GLU A 108 21.96 0.75 -2.41
N LEU A 109 21.13 0.86 -1.35
CA LEU A 109 19.67 0.74 -1.45
C LEU A 109 19.09 1.81 -2.37
N LYS A 110 19.55 3.06 -2.28
CA LYS A 110 19.12 4.16 -3.14
C LYS A 110 19.41 3.89 -4.61
N ARG A 111 20.64 3.47 -4.90
CA ARG A 111 21.10 3.17 -6.26
C ARG A 111 20.35 2.00 -6.88
N ASN A 112 20.00 0.99 -6.08
CA ASN A 112 19.32 -0.21 -6.56
C ASN A 112 17.80 -0.04 -6.65
N PHE A 113 17.23 0.96 -5.99
CA PHE A 113 15.79 1.18 -5.96
C PHE A 113 15.24 1.47 -7.37
N PRO A 114 14.14 0.81 -7.79
CA PRO A 114 13.63 0.97 -9.15
C PRO A 114 13.15 2.40 -9.39
N ARG A 115 13.47 2.91 -10.59
CA ARG A 115 12.94 4.20 -11.03
C ARG A 115 11.41 4.14 -11.15
N GLY A 116 10.79 5.22 -10.70
CA GLY A 116 9.35 5.41 -10.72
C GLY A 116 8.78 5.60 -12.12
N GLU A 117 9.47 6.37 -12.96
CA GLU A 117 8.94 6.77 -14.26
C GLU A 117 8.94 5.64 -15.29
N PRO A 118 7.96 5.61 -16.21
CA PRO A 118 6.82 6.53 -16.30
C PRO A 118 5.78 6.26 -15.19
N TYR A 119 5.10 7.32 -14.73
CA TYR A 119 3.95 7.17 -13.83
C TYR A 119 2.70 6.87 -14.62
N LEU A 120 2.10 5.72 -14.35
CA LEU A 120 0.97 5.17 -15.08
C LEU A 120 -0.27 5.15 -14.18
N LEU A 121 -1.45 5.30 -14.78
CA LEU A 121 -2.69 5.07 -14.06
C LEU A 121 -2.71 3.64 -13.51
N THR A 122 -2.74 3.57 -12.19
CA THR A 122 -2.62 2.36 -11.37
C THR A 122 -3.88 2.31 -10.49
N HIS A 123 -4.50 1.15 -10.37
CA HIS A 123 -5.60 0.85 -9.47
C HIS A 123 -5.14 0.74 -8.02
N ALA A 124 -3.97 0.12 -7.81
CA ALA A 124 -3.33 -0.15 -6.52
C ALA A 124 -4.10 -1.09 -5.58
N ASP A 125 -5.12 -1.76 -6.12
CA ASP A 125 -5.81 -2.89 -5.49
C ASP A 125 -6.53 -3.72 -6.58
N LEU A 126 -5.86 -3.93 -7.71
CA LEU A 126 -6.46 -4.70 -8.79
C LEU A 126 -6.43 -6.20 -8.44
N ASN A 127 -7.60 -6.72 -8.09
CA ASN A 127 -7.78 -8.13 -7.75
C ASN A 127 -9.11 -8.66 -8.33
N PRO A 128 -9.32 -9.99 -8.40
CA PRO A 128 -10.55 -10.58 -8.95
C PRO A 128 -11.86 -10.17 -8.27
N THR A 129 -11.85 -9.73 -7.01
CA THR A 129 -13.07 -9.25 -6.35
C THR A 129 -13.46 -7.84 -6.80
N ASN A 130 -12.54 -7.11 -7.44
CA ASN A 130 -12.74 -5.77 -7.97
C ASN A 130 -13.06 -5.74 -9.48
N ILE A 131 -13.19 -6.91 -10.13
CA ILE A 131 -13.50 -7.04 -11.56
C ILE A 131 -14.92 -7.58 -11.73
N MET A 132 -15.81 -6.76 -12.27
CA MET A 132 -17.22 -7.09 -12.51
C MET A 132 -17.40 -7.66 -13.91
N VAL A 133 -18.11 -8.78 -14.02
CA VAL A 133 -18.37 -9.49 -15.28
C VAL A 133 -19.84 -9.81 -15.48
N LYS A 134 -20.28 -9.77 -16.74
CA LYS A 134 -21.63 -10.13 -17.17
C LYS A 134 -21.59 -10.66 -18.60
N ASP A 135 -22.33 -11.74 -18.87
CA ASP A 135 -22.53 -12.27 -20.24
C ASP A 135 -21.21 -12.50 -21.02
N GLY A 136 -20.17 -12.99 -20.33
CA GLY A 136 -18.85 -13.26 -20.93
C GLY A 136 -17.96 -12.03 -21.11
N LYS A 137 -18.34 -10.87 -20.57
CA LYS A 137 -17.61 -9.61 -20.71
C LYS A 137 -17.26 -9.01 -19.36
N ILE A 138 -16.14 -8.28 -19.34
CA ILE A 138 -15.78 -7.40 -18.23
C ILE A 138 -16.58 -6.11 -18.36
N GLU A 139 -17.42 -5.84 -17.37
CA GLU A 139 -18.34 -4.70 -17.33
C GLU A 139 -17.70 -3.50 -16.63
N ALA A 140 -16.94 -3.73 -15.55
CA ALA A 140 -16.31 -2.67 -14.79
C ALA A 140 -15.13 -3.18 -13.96
N ILE A 141 -14.21 -2.26 -13.64
CA ILE A 141 -13.28 -2.39 -12.54
C ILE A 141 -13.72 -1.38 -11.47
N ILE A 142 -14.00 -1.87 -10.26
CA ILE A 142 -14.54 -1.10 -9.13
C ILE A 142 -13.48 -0.94 -8.04
N ASP A 143 -13.81 -0.17 -7.00
CA ASP A 143 -12.96 0.02 -5.82
C ASP A 143 -11.66 0.80 -6.08
N ARG A 144 -11.80 1.94 -6.79
CA ARG A 144 -10.67 2.76 -7.25
C ARG A 144 -10.16 3.76 -6.21
N GLU A 145 -10.43 3.57 -4.93
CA GLU A 145 -10.08 4.53 -3.88
C GLU A 145 -8.56 4.66 -3.64
N HIS A 146 -7.81 3.62 -4.02
CA HIS A 146 -6.35 3.60 -4.00
C HIS A 146 -5.73 4.06 -5.32
N ALA A 147 -6.53 4.31 -6.34
CA ALA A 147 -6.02 4.55 -7.68
C ALA A 147 -5.26 5.89 -7.78
N GLY A 148 -4.25 5.91 -8.65
CA GLY A 148 -3.42 7.08 -8.87
C GLY A 148 -2.40 6.88 -9.99
N TYR A 149 -1.64 7.92 -10.29
CA TYR A 149 -0.49 7.82 -11.19
C TYR A 149 0.73 7.36 -10.41
N MET A 150 1.04 6.07 -10.50
CA MET A 150 2.08 5.40 -9.73
C MET A 150 3.16 4.83 -10.64
N PRO A 151 4.34 4.47 -10.11
CA PRO A 151 5.36 3.83 -10.91
C PRO A 151 4.86 2.66 -11.73
N TRP A 152 5.43 2.50 -12.93
CA TRP A 152 5.04 1.45 -13.89
C TRP A 152 5.01 0.03 -13.33
N TRP A 153 5.71 -0.22 -12.21
CA TRP A 153 5.88 -1.50 -11.55
C TRP A 153 5.01 -1.71 -10.30
N VAL A 154 4.28 -0.70 -9.81
CA VAL A 154 3.57 -0.77 -8.53
C VAL A 154 2.39 -1.73 -8.55
N GLU A 155 1.55 -1.72 -9.60
CA GLU A 155 0.40 -2.63 -9.68
C GLU A 155 0.82 -4.10 -9.62
N SER A 156 1.82 -4.49 -10.42
CA SER A 156 2.31 -5.87 -10.43
C SER A 156 2.99 -6.24 -9.10
N TRP A 157 3.59 -5.27 -8.41
CA TRP A 157 4.16 -5.49 -7.09
C TRP A 157 3.09 -5.83 -6.08
N PHE A 158 1.99 -5.08 -6.04
CA PHE A 158 0.86 -5.39 -5.16
C PHE A 158 0.31 -6.79 -5.41
N GLU A 159 0.17 -7.18 -6.68
CA GLU A 159 -0.28 -8.53 -7.05
C GLU A 159 0.68 -9.61 -6.54
N HIS A 160 2.00 -9.45 -6.72
CA HIS A 160 2.98 -10.45 -6.27
C HIS A 160 3.13 -10.50 -4.73
N HIS A 161 2.99 -9.37 -4.04
CA HIS A 161 3.33 -9.25 -2.61
C HIS A 161 2.18 -9.34 -1.63
N CYS A 162 1.00 -8.86 -2.00
CA CYS A 162 -0.15 -8.83 -1.09
C CYS A 162 -0.99 -10.12 -1.13
N GLY A 163 -0.43 -11.20 -1.67
CA GLY A 163 -1.02 -12.52 -1.60
C GLY A 163 -2.09 -12.76 -2.66
N ALA A 164 -1.71 -12.65 -3.94
CA ALA A 164 -2.59 -12.98 -5.06
C ALA A 164 -3.30 -14.34 -4.86
N SER A 165 -4.64 -14.29 -4.88
CA SER A 165 -5.48 -15.47 -4.90
C SER A 165 -5.11 -16.39 -6.08
N LYS A 166 -5.52 -17.65 -6.04
CA LYS A 166 -5.32 -18.57 -7.18
C LYS A 166 -5.93 -17.99 -8.46
N CYS A 167 -7.14 -17.42 -8.35
CA CYS A 167 -7.79 -16.71 -9.45
C CYS A 167 -6.93 -15.55 -9.97
N SER A 168 -6.39 -14.72 -9.07
CA SER A 168 -5.54 -13.58 -9.45
C SER A 168 -4.31 -14.02 -10.23
N ARG A 169 -3.59 -15.05 -9.73
CA ARG A 169 -2.39 -15.57 -10.41
C ARG A 169 -2.71 -16.15 -11.79
N GLU A 170 -3.81 -16.89 -11.91
CA GLU A 170 -4.24 -17.43 -13.19
C GLU A 170 -4.67 -16.33 -14.17
N LEU A 171 -5.43 -15.34 -13.72
CA LEU A 171 -5.96 -14.26 -14.57
C LEU A 171 -4.90 -13.23 -14.97
N LEU A 172 -4.04 -12.81 -14.04
CA LEU A 172 -3.17 -11.64 -14.18
C LEU A 172 -1.67 -11.99 -14.30
N GLY A 173 -1.21 -13.14 -13.82
CA GLY A 173 0.23 -13.45 -13.71
C GLY A 173 0.98 -13.40 -15.05
N ASP A 174 0.42 -14.02 -16.09
CA ASP A 174 1.00 -14.00 -17.44
C ASP A 174 0.97 -12.58 -18.04
N LEU A 175 -0.09 -11.82 -17.75
CA LEU A 175 -0.26 -10.45 -18.24
C LEU A 175 0.78 -9.52 -17.61
N TRP A 176 1.07 -9.69 -16.32
CA TRP A 176 2.13 -8.93 -15.68
C TRP A 176 3.48 -9.28 -16.28
N THR A 177 3.76 -10.58 -16.47
CA THR A 177 4.99 -11.04 -17.12
C THR A 177 5.19 -10.36 -18.49
N GLU A 178 4.12 -10.25 -19.29
CA GLU A 178 4.13 -9.52 -20.57
C GLU A 178 4.40 -8.02 -20.39
N LEU A 179 3.68 -7.35 -19.47
CA LEU A 179 3.68 -5.89 -19.33
C LEU A 179 4.90 -5.30 -18.60
N VAL A 180 5.61 -6.11 -17.81
CA VAL A 180 6.72 -5.67 -16.95
C VAL A 180 8.10 -6.16 -17.40
N GLY A 181 8.18 -6.80 -18.56
CA GLY A 181 9.47 -7.23 -19.15
C GLY A 181 9.95 -8.61 -18.73
N GLY A 182 9.05 -9.47 -18.25
CA GLY A 182 9.35 -10.85 -17.86
C GLY A 182 9.69 -11.04 -16.38
N CYS A 183 9.52 -12.28 -15.90
CA CYS A 183 9.69 -12.63 -14.49
C CYS A 183 11.14 -12.38 -13.99
N GLU A 184 12.15 -12.78 -14.76
CA GLU A 184 13.56 -12.60 -14.35
C GLU A 184 13.92 -11.12 -14.20
N PHE A 185 13.56 -10.30 -15.19
CA PHE A 185 13.79 -8.85 -15.15
C PHE A 185 13.07 -8.23 -13.96
N TYR A 186 11.79 -8.55 -13.78
CA TYR A 186 10.98 -8.03 -12.68
C TYR A 186 11.55 -8.41 -11.31
N MET A 187 11.94 -9.67 -11.14
CA MET A 187 12.51 -10.15 -9.89
C MET A 187 13.81 -9.44 -9.52
N LYS A 188 14.69 -9.24 -10.50
CA LYS A 188 15.99 -8.60 -10.32
C LYS A 188 15.91 -7.09 -10.13
N HIS A 189 15.06 -6.42 -10.90
CA HIS A 189 15.06 -4.96 -11.01
C HIS A 189 13.94 -4.28 -10.22
N VAL A 190 12.90 -5.01 -9.79
CA VAL A 190 11.79 -4.46 -9.01
C VAL A 190 11.61 -5.20 -7.69
N TYR A 191 11.27 -6.49 -7.76
CA TYR A 191 10.86 -7.26 -6.57
C TYR A 191 11.97 -7.26 -5.52
N THR A 192 13.19 -7.68 -5.89
CA THR A 192 14.31 -7.80 -4.95
C THR A 192 14.70 -6.44 -4.36
N PRO A 193 14.97 -5.38 -5.15
CA PRO A 193 15.34 -4.09 -4.57
C PRO A 193 14.26 -3.46 -3.68
N VAL A 194 12.98 -3.56 -4.05
CA VAL A 194 11.88 -3.05 -3.23
C VAL A 194 11.77 -3.85 -1.92
N ASN A 195 11.93 -5.17 -1.96
CA ASN A 195 11.98 -5.99 -0.75
C ASN A 195 13.18 -5.70 0.13
N GLU A 196 14.34 -5.38 -0.43
CA GLU A 196 15.50 -5.00 0.38
C GLU A 196 15.23 -3.72 1.16
N VAL A 197 14.66 -2.70 0.51
CA VAL A 197 14.22 -1.48 1.20
C VAL A 197 13.16 -1.81 2.25
N LEU A 198 12.14 -2.60 1.90
CA LEU A 198 11.10 -3.01 2.84
C LEU A 198 11.64 -3.84 4.00
N ARG A 199 12.65 -4.68 3.82
CA ARG A 199 13.26 -5.47 4.90
C ARG A 199 13.91 -4.54 5.92
N ASN A 200 14.69 -3.57 5.44
CA ASN A 200 15.34 -2.58 6.30
C ASN A 200 14.28 -1.69 7.00
N LEU A 201 13.17 -1.35 6.33
CA LEU A 201 12.05 -0.62 6.96
C LEU A 201 11.21 -1.49 7.91
N ARG A 202 11.00 -2.77 7.62
CA ARG A 202 10.23 -3.71 8.46
C ARG A 202 10.98 -4.08 9.73
N GLY A 203 12.30 -3.93 9.76
CA GLY A 203 13.10 -3.89 11.00
C GLY A 203 12.74 -2.73 11.96
N VAL A 204 11.87 -1.81 11.52
CA VAL A 204 11.27 -0.71 12.29
C VAL A 204 9.77 -0.94 12.53
N LEU A 205 9.04 -1.52 11.56
CA LEU A 205 7.58 -1.73 11.61
C LEU A 205 7.10 -3.03 12.31
N GLY A 206 8.02 -3.95 12.64
CA GLY A 206 7.72 -5.21 13.34
C GLY A 206 7.69 -5.15 14.89
N GLU A 207 7.62 -3.95 15.48
CA GLU A 207 7.79 -3.56 16.91
C GLU A 207 9.24 -3.29 17.35
N PRO A 208 9.56 -2.28 18.21
CA PRO A 208 8.72 -1.39 19.02
C PRO A 208 8.89 0.11 18.67
N TYR A 209 9.08 0.48 17.40
CA TYR A 209 9.33 1.90 17.04
C TYR A 209 8.08 2.68 16.68
N VAL A 210 7.00 2.00 16.30
CA VAL A 210 5.68 2.60 16.13
C VAL A 210 4.69 1.71 16.86
N THR A 211 4.18 2.18 17.99
CA THR A 211 3.04 1.54 18.64
C THR A 211 1.76 2.19 18.13
N HIS A 212 0.69 1.40 18.06
CA HIS A 212 -0.64 1.90 17.79
C HIS A 212 -1.50 1.70 19.03
N PRO A 213 -1.44 2.63 20.02
CA PRO A 213 -2.11 2.47 21.30
C PRO A 213 -3.60 2.17 21.13
N ASN A 214 -4.25 2.83 20.16
CA ASN A 214 -5.66 2.69 19.85
C ASN A 214 -6.01 1.51 18.91
N ARG A 215 -5.02 0.74 18.40
CA ARG A 215 -5.30 -0.39 17.50
C ARG A 215 -6.13 -1.48 18.16
N LYS A 216 -6.00 -1.63 19.48
CA LYS A 216 -6.75 -2.63 20.26
C LYS A 216 -8.08 -2.09 20.76
N ASP A 217 -8.43 -0.83 20.47
CA ASP A 217 -9.70 -0.27 20.89
C ASP A 217 -10.85 -0.95 20.14
N ARG A 218 -11.80 -1.44 20.94
CA ARG A 218 -12.94 -2.21 20.47
C ARG A 218 -14.21 -1.71 21.13
N TRP A 219 -15.26 -1.57 20.33
CA TRP A 219 -16.60 -1.24 20.81
C TRP A 219 -17.46 -2.48 20.78
N LEU A 220 -17.94 -2.91 21.94
CA LEU A 220 -18.85 -4.04 22.05
C LEU A 220 -20.27 -3.60 21.68
N ARG A 221 -20.92 -4.36 20.80
CA ARG A 221 -22.36 -4.19 20.54
C ARG A 221 -23.14 -4.60 21.79
N PRO A 222 -24.29 -3.94 22.08
CA PRO A 222 -25.15 -4.33 23.19
C PRO A 222 -25.43 -5.84 23.21
N GLY A 223 -25.48 -6.41 24.41
CA GLY A 223 -25.78 -7.82 24.60
C GLY A 223 -27.18 -8.18 24.10
N PHE A 224 -27.29 -9.33 23.43
CA PHE A 224 -28.56 -9.85 22.97
C PHE A 224 -29.37 -10.45 24.13
N CYS A 225 -28.71 -11.08 25.11
CA CYS A 225 -29.34 -11.65 26.29
C CYS A 225 -28.37 -11.77 27.47
N LYS A 226 -28.88 -12.18 28.64
CA LYS A 226 -28.10 -12.37 29.89
C LYS A 226 -26.88 -13.29 29.74
N TYR A 227 -26.94 -14.26 28.82
CA TYR A 227 -25.87 -15.24 28.58
C TYR A 227 -24.94 -14.87 27.43
N GLN A 228 -25.26 -13.79 26.70
CA GLN A 228 -24.46 -13.27 25.60
C GLN A 228 -24.34 -11.74 25.77
N PRO A 229 -23.43 -11.29 26.66
CA PRO A 229 -23.35 -9.89 27.12
C PRO A 229 -22.89 -8.90 26.04
N TYR A 230 -22.45 -9.38 24.87
CA TYR A 230 -22.18 -8.58 23.68
C TYR A 230 -22.61 -9.35 22.42
N SER A 231 -23.23 -8.67 21.46
CA SER A 231 -23.67 -9.26 20.18
C SER A 231 -22.60 -9.18 19.07
N GLY A 232 -21.39 -8.72 19.40
CA GLY A 232 -20.28 -8.53 18.46
C GLY A 232 -19.39 -7.36 18.89
N TYR A 233 -18.39 -7.03 18.09
CA TYR A 233 -17.52 -5.87 18.29
C TYR A 233 -17.18 -5.18 16.98
N PHE A 234 -16.75 -3.93 17.07
CA PHE A 234 -16.09 -3.20 15.99
C PHE A 234 -14.70 -2.79 16.44
N GLU A 235 -13.70 -2.93 15.57
CA GLU A 235 -12.36 -2.38 15.81
C GLU A 235 -12.30 -0.90 15.41
N HIS A 236 -11.40 -0.14 16.04
CA HIS A 236 -11.18 1.28 15.75
C HIS A 236 -11.00 1.58 14.26
N THR A 237 -10.25 0.74 13.54
CA THR A 237 -10.00 0.92 12.11
C THR A 237 -11.22 0.63 11.24
N TRP A 238 -12.16 -0.22 11.70
CA TRP A 238 -13.34 -0.60 10.90
C TRP A 238 -14.38 0.53 10.82
N ILE A 239 -14.30 1.50 11.71
CA ILE A 239 -15.17 2.68 11.73
C ILE A 239 -14.47 3.92 11.14
N GLY A 240 -13.38 3.73 10.39
CA GLY A 240 -12.61 4.82 9.80
C GLY A 240 -11.73 5.57 10.81
N GLY A 241 -11.51 5.00 11.99
CA GLY A 241 -10.61 5.57 12.98
C GLY A 241 -9.16 5.48 12.52
N GLU A 242 -8.50 6.63 12.41
CA GLU A 242 -7.06 6.66 12.14
C GLU A 242 -6.29 6.03 13.31
N LEU A 243 -5.37 5.12 13.00
CA LEU A 243 -4.46 4.58 14.00
C LEU A 243 -3.59 5.72 14.51
N GLU A 244 -3.51 5.84 15.84
CA GLU A 244 -2.49 6.67 16.46
C GLU A 244 -1.15 5.99 16.15
N HIS A 245 -0.18 6.78 15.69
CA HIS A 245 1.17 6.30 15.46
C HIS A 245 2.04 6.91 16.55
N LYS A 246 2.24 6.18 17.65
CA LYS A 246 3.20 6.58 18.67
C LYS A 246 4.55 6.07 18.29
N THR A 247 5.40 6.98 17.88
CA THR A 247 6.72 6.64 17.43
C THR A 247 7.71 6.75 18.58
N HIS A 248 8.52 5.72 18.79
CA HIS A 248 9.55 5.68 19.84
C HIS A 248 10.91 6.16 19.29
N PHE A 249 10.88 7.15 18.39
CA PHE A 249 12.02 7.61 17.61
C PHE A 249 13.04 8.44 18.42
N ASP A 250 12.64 9.06 19.53
CA ASP A 250 13.48 10.03 20.26
C ASP A 250 14.53 9.40 21.18
N THR A 251 14.43 8.10 21.50
CA THR A 251 15.42 7.43 22.38
C THR A 251 16.74 7.04 21.70
N CYS A 252 16.86 7.21 20.38
CA CYS A 252 18.07 6.81 19.63
C CYS A 252 18.85 8.00 19.02
N ILE A 253 18.30 9.21 19.01
CA ILE A 253 18.95 10.37 18.36
C ILE A 253 19.98 11.05 19.28
N GLU A 254 19.81 10.96 20.61
CA GLU A 254 20.77 11.57 21.55
C GLU A 254 22.19 10.96 21.46
N SER A 255 22.34 9.76 20.87
CA SER A 255 23.64 9.08 20.77
C SER A 255 24.42 9.33 19.48
N THR A 256 23.85 9.98 18.45
CA THR A 256 24.52 10.04 17.13
C THR A 256 24.61 11.42 16.46
N ASP A 257 24.00 12.49 17.00
CA ASP A 257 24.23 13.83 16.45
C ASP A 257 24.03 14.98 17.48
N PRO A 258 25.11 15.58 18.03
CA PRO A 258 24.99 16.74 18.92
C PRO A 258 24.46 18.00 18.22
N SER A 259 24.48 18.05 16.87
CA SER A 259 24.19 19.27 16.11
C SER A 259 22.70 19.51 15.84
N VAL A 260 21.84 18.51 16.08
CA VAL A 260 20.37 18.64 15.92
C VAL A 260 19.71 19.26 17.17
N SER A 261 20.42 19.36 18.29
CA SER A 261 19.89 19.94 19.54
C SER A 261 19.82 21.48 19.58
N ALA A 262 20.29 22.17 18.54
CA ALA A 262 20.38 23.63 18.54
C ALA A 262 19.70 24.26 17.31
N SER A 263 18.37 24.22 17.26
CA SER A 263 17.63 25.26 16.54
C SER A 263 16.29 25.59 17.23
N GLY A 264 16.36 26.63 18.06
CA GLY A 264 15.37 27.71 18.06
C GLY A 264 14.07 27.46 18.82
N SER A 265 14.12 27.63 20.13
CA SER A 265 13.02 28.25 20.87
C SER A 265 12.70 29.59 20.21
N LEU A 266 11.55 29.70 19.55
CA LEU A 266 10.94 30.98 19.27
C LEU A 266 9.95 31.23 20.41
N ASP A 267 10.41 32.01 21.38
CA ASP A 267 9.56 32.64 22.38
C ASP A 267 8.52 33.50 21.65
N VAL A 268 7.25 33.19 21.89
CA VAL A 268 6.13 34.06 21.55
C VAL A 268 5.78 34.80 22.84
N GLU A 269 6.33 36.00 23.01
CA GLU A 269 5.79 36.99 23.95
C GLU A 269 4.62 37.73 23.29
N GLU A 270 3.65 38.10 24.14
CA GLU A 270 2.32 38.70 23.89
C GLU A 270 2.25 39.87 22.89
#